data_AF-V8ANW6-F1
#
_entry.id   AF-V8ANW6-F1
#
_cell.length_a   1.000
_cell.length_b   1.000
_cell.length_c   1.000
_cell.angle_alpha   90.00
_cell.angle_beta   90.00
_cell.angle_gamma   90.00
#
_symmetry.space_group_name_H-M   'P 1'
#
loop_
_entity.id
_entity.type
_entity.pdbx_description
1 polymer ?
#
loop_
_entity_poly.entity_id
_entity_poly.type
_entity_poly.pdbx_seq_one_letter_code
_entity_poly.pdbx_strand_id
1 'polypeptide(L)'
;MPKNTIRFVHNEVKNGTIEEVLIIEEAPTDKDALSALTELIHEQDFELIYFKNTIKKNYYLTGAGTREQFARFYKAIYQYPEFDIRFKLKDLANYLKIPDILMVKMIQIFEELNFVTIDNGMMSVNKAAEKRDISESNIYQELQEIIAFQELFALSPVKEIYKKLKEEDAHAT
;
A
#
# COMPACT_ATOMS: atom_id res chain seq x y z
N MET A 1 22.30 -5.57 19.88
CA MET A 1 21.91 -4.25 19.35
C MET A 1 22.97 -3.24 19.75
N PRO A 2 23.33 -2.27 18.88
CA PRO A 2 24.16 -1.14 19.28
C PRO A 2 23.54 -0.45 20.49
N LYS A 3 24.36 0.20 21.31
CA LYS A 3 23.90 0.74 22.59
C LYS A 3 22.87 1.86 22.41
N ASN A 4 22.82 2.46 21.24
CA ASN A 4 22.09 3.68 21.05
C ASN A 4 21.54 3.77 19.61
N THR A 5 20.22 3.74 19.48
CA THR A 5 19.55 3.41 18.20
C THR A 5 18.12 3.93 18.16
N ILE A 6 17.75 4.55 17.05
CA ILE A 6 16.38 4.90 16.71
C ILE A 6 15.80 3.83 15.78
N ARG A 7 14.59 3.33 16.08
CA ARG A 7 13.92 2.31 15.26
C ARG A 7 12.64 2.87 14.66
N PHE A 8 12.56 2.85 13.33
CA PHE A 8 11.35 3.10 12.57
C PHE A 8 10.65 1.76 12.30
N VAL A 9 9.54 1.52 13.00
CA VAL A 9 8.82 0.24 12.97
C VAL A 9 7.33 0.52 12.99
N HIS A 10 6.55 -0.23 12.21
CA HIS A 10 5.10 -0.01 12.11
C HIS A 10 4.77 1.45 11.74
N ASN A 11 5.63 2.09 10.94
CA ASN A 11 5.56 3.51 10.58
C ASN A 11 5.62 4.49 11.76
N GLU A 12 6.15 4.04 12.90
CA GLU A 12 6.31 4.86 14.10
C GLU A 12 7.78 4.90 14.51
N VAL A 13 8.20 6.05 15.04
CA VAL A 13 9.52 6.22 15.64
C VAL A 13 9.50 5.71 17.08
N LYS A 14 10.42 4.80 17.43
CA LYS A 14 10.59 4.28 18.79
C LYS A 14 11.99 4.59 19.31
N ASN A 15 12.06 5.16 20.52
CA ASN A 15 13.31 5.59 21.15
C ASN A 15 13.84 4.58 22.18
N GLY A 16 15.14 4.31 22.10
CA GLY A 16 15.91 3.60 23.12
C GLY A 16 17.33 4.16 23.21
N THR A 17 17.51 5.21 24.02
CA THR A 17 18.76 5.91 24.40
C THR A 17 19.69 6.40 23.24
N ILE A 18 20.28 7.59 23.42
CA ILE A 18 20.85 8.48 22.38
C ILE A 18 22.20 7.99 21.83
N GLU A 19 22.39 7.96 20.48
CA GLU A 19 23.23 7.13 19.55
C GLU A 19 22.70 7.22 18.11
N GLU A 20 23.51 7.71 17.18
CA GLU A 20 23.21 8.26 15.86
C GLU A 20 22.90 7.23 14.76
N VAL A 21 22.32 6.07 15.11
CA VAL A 21 21.97 5.00 14.15
C VAL A 21 20.46 4.89 13.97
N LEU A 22 19.98 4.96 12.73
CA LEU A 22 18.58 4.69 12.35
C LEU A 22 18.43 3.27 11.79
N ILE A 23 17.47 2.51 12.32
CA ILE A 23 17.06 1.23 11.75
C ILE A 23 15.64 1.35 11.22
N ILE A 24 15.48 1.18 9.91
CA ILE A 24 14.19 1.10 9.22
C ILE A 24 13.80 -0.37 9.12
N GLU A 25 12.97 -0.82 10.06
CA GLU A 25 12.59 -2.23 10.15
C GLU A 25 11.53 -2.63 9.13
N GLU A 26 10.56 -1.75 8.95
CA GLU A 26 9.46 -1.87 8.00
C GLU A 26 9.54 -0.70 7.04
N ALA A 27 9.28 -0.95 5.75
CA ALA A 27 9.14 0.13 4.79
C ALA A 27 7.88 0.96 5.14
N PRO A 28 7.85 2.26 4.84
CA PRO A 28 6.64 3.07 4.94
C PRO A 28 5.44 2.36 4.29
N THR A 29 4.24 2.45 4.87
CA THR A 29 3.05 1.80 4.29
C THR A 29 2.06 2.75 3.65
N ASP A 30 2.29 4.05 3.79
CA ASP A 30 1.46 5.14 3.28
C ASP A 30 2.32 6.42 3.20
N LYS A 31 1.70 7.49 2.71
CA LYS A 31 2.36 8.78 2.51
C LYS A 31 2.78 9.43 3.82
N ASP A 32 1.97 9.34 4.86
CA ASP A 32 2.26 9.95 6.16
C ASP A 32 3.49 9.28 6.81
N ALA A 33 3.57 7.94 6.71
CA ALA A 33 4.74 7.17 7.13
C ALA A 33 6.01 7.57 6.37
N LEU A 34 5.88 7.79 5.05
CA LEU A 34 7.00 8.22 4.22
C LEU A 34 7.47 9.62 4.62
N SER A 35 6.54 10.56 4.79
CA SER A 35 6.84 11.91 5.27
C SER A 35 7.52 11.89 6.64
N ALA A 36 7.00 11.12 7.60
CA ALA A 36 7.60 11.00 8.93
C ALA A 36 9.04 10.44 8.88
N LEU A 37 9.30 9.48 7.98
CA LEU A 37 10.65 8.95 7.79
C LEU A 37 11.58 9.98 7.14
N THR A 38 11.11 10.70 6.12
CA THR A 38 11.87 11.75 5.44
C THR A 38 12.22 12.89 6.39
N GLU A 39 11.24 13.40 7.13
CA GLU A 39 11.42 14.41 8.18
C GLU A 39 12.46 13.95 9.21
N LEU A 40 12.35 12.72 9.72
CA LEU A 40 13.31 12.16 10.67
C LEU A 40 14.75 12.16 10.12
N ILE A 41 14.92 11.75 8.87
CA ILE A 41 16.22 11.72 8.19
C ILE A 41 16.77 13.14 7.95
N HIS A 42 15.92 14.16 7.91
CA HIS A 42 16.30 15.54 7.65
C HIS A 42 16.61 16.32 8.92
N GLU A 43 15.84 16.11 9.98
CA GLU A 43 16.03 16.76 11.27
C GLU A 43 17.24 16.23 12.04
N GLN A 44 17.65 14.99 11.78
CA GLN A 44 18.74 14.32 12.49
C GLN A 44 19.84 13.89 11.53
N ASP A 45 21.08 14.10 11.96
CA ASP A 45 22.24 13.57 11.26
C ASP A 45 22.55 12.18 11.82
N PHE A 46 22.28 11.15 11.03
CA PHE A 46 22.55 9.76 11.40
C PHE A 46 23.90 9.34 10.84
N GLU A 47 24.80 8.85 11.70
CA GLU A 47 26.06 8.22 11.26
C GLU A 47 25.81 7.00 10.37
N LEU A 48 24.69 6.30 10.62
CA LEU A 48 24.37 5.07 9.89
C LEU A 48 22.86 4.84 9.81
N ILE A 49 22.40 4.44 8.62
CA ILE A 49 21.01 4.05 8.37
C ILE A 49 20.97 2.62 7.85
N TYR A 50 20.29 1.74 8.58
CA TYR A 50 20.06 0.36 8.19
C TYR A 50 18.65 0.17 7.64
N PHE A 51 18.57 -0.34 6.41
CA PHE A 51 17.32 -0.63 5.72
C PHE A 51 17.06 -2.13 5.77
N LYS A 52 16.17 -2.57 6.67
CA LYS A 52 15.63 -3.94 6.64
C LYS A 52 14.43 -4.04 5.70
N ASN A 53 13.65 -2.96 5.59
CA ASN A 53 12.55 -2.79 4.63
C ASN A 53 11.58 -3.97 4.60
N THR A 54 11.16 -4.47 5.78
CA THR A 54 10.14 -5.52 5.82
C THR A 54 8.83 -4.97 5.25
N ILE A 55 8.28 -5.62 4.22
CA ILE A 55 6.98 -5.26 3.64
C ILE A 55 5.97 -6.35 3.99
N LYS A 56 4.89 -5.97 4.69
CA LYS A 56 3.84 -6.91 5.12
C LYS A 56 2.89 -7.28 3.99
N LYS A 57 2.56 -6.33 3.11
CA LYS A 57 1.68 -6.52 1.95
C LYS A 57 2.44 -6.07 0.70
N ASN A 58 2.91 -7.05 -0.08
CA ASN A 58 3.78 -6.83 -1.23
C ASN A 58 3.01 -6.39 -2.48
N TYR A 59 2.42 -5.19 -2.45
CA TYR A 59 1.68 -4.65 -3.59
C TYR A 59 2.58 -4.42 -4.81
N TYR A 60 3.87 -4.13 -4.63
CA TYR A 60 4.85 -4.08 -5.73
C TYR A 60 4.94 -5.38 -6.55
N LEU A 61 4.59 -6.53 -5.96
CA LEU A 61 4.52 -7.81 -6.68
C LEU A 61 3.16 -8.04 -7.37
N THR A 62 2.08 -7.46 -6.83
CA THR A 62 0.74 -7.65 -7.39
C THR A 62 0.37 -6.61 -8.43
N GLY A 63 1.03 -5.44 -8.39
CA GLY A 63 0.57 -4.23 -9.06
C GLY A 63 -0.75 -3.71 -8.49
N ALA A 64 -1.30 -2.68 -9.14
CA ALA A 64 -2.54 -2.01 -8.72
C ALA A 64 -3.82 -2.62 -9.32
N GLY A 65 -3.67 -3.68 -10.11
CA GLY A 65 -4.76 -4.24 -10.93
C GLY A 65 -4.66 -3.80 -12.39
N THR A 66 -4.61 -4.77 -13.30
CA THR A 66 -4.68 -4.51 -14.75
C THR A 66 -6.12 -4.30 -15.20
N ARG A 67 -6.29 -3.68 -16.37
CA ARG A 67 -7.61 -3.51 -16.99
C ARG A 67 -8.35 -4.84 -17.16
N GLU A 68 -7.62 -5.90 -17.51
CA GLU A 68 -8.16 -7.25 -17.67
C GLU A 68 -8.61 -7.83 -16.33
N GLN A 69 -7.86 -7.62 -15.24
CA GLN A 69 -8.25 -8.05 -13.90
C GLN A 69 -9.54 -7.36 -13.46
N PHE A 70 -9.65 -6.04 -13.63
CA PHE A 70 -10.87 -5.29 -13.34
C PHE A 70 -12.06 -5.73 -14.20
N ALA A 71 -11.85 -5.97 -15.51
CA ALA A 71 -12.90 -6.47 -16.38
C ALA A 71 -13.39 -7.87 -15.97
N ARG A 72 -12.49 -8.77 -15.57
CA ARG A 72 -12.86 -10.10 -15.05
C ARG A 72 -13.66 -9.98 -13.75
N PHE A 73 -13.23 -9.11 -12.83
CA PHE A 73 -13.93 -8.90 -11.57
C PHE A 73 -15.33 -8.32 -11.78
N TYR A 74 -15.46 -7.27 -12.59
CA TYR A 74 -16.75 -6.68 -12.97
C TYR A 74 -17.70 -7.71 -13.59
N LYS A 75 -17.21 -8.51 -14.55
CA LYS A 75 -18.02 -9.58 -15.16
C LYS A 75 -18.52 -10.59 -14.13
N ALA A 76 -17.67 -10.98 -13.17
CA ALA A 76 -18.02 -11.97 -12.16
C ALA A 76 -19.11 -11.48 -11.21
N ILE A 77 -19.00 -10.25 -10.70
CA ILE A 77 -20.01 -9.68 -9.79
C ILE A 77 -21.35 -9.39 -10.48
N TYR A 78 -21.36 -9.15 -11.79
CA TYR A 78 -22.62 -9.04 -12.54
C TYR A 78 -23.31 -10.40 -12.73
N GLN A 79 -22.53 -11.48 -12.86
CA GLN A 79 -23.06 -12.84 -12.97
C GLN A 79 -23.53 -13.38 -11.61
N TYR A 80 -22.83 -13.02 -10.53
CA TYR A 80 -23.14 -13.41 -9.16
C TYR A 80 -23.36 -12.14 -8.33
N PRO A 81 -24.58 -11.57 -8.36
CA PRO A 81 -24.86 -10.21 -7.87
C PRO A 81 -24.78 -10.05 -6.36
N GLU A 82 -24.77 -11.15 -5.61
CA GLU A 82 -24.62 -11.17 -4.15
C GLU A 82 -23.51 -12.14 -3.76
N PHE A 83 -22.65 -11.72 -2.85
CA PHE A 83 -21.44 -12.44 -2.50
C PHE A 83 -21.01 -12.19 -1.06
N ASP A 84 -21.04 -13.23 -0.20
CA ASP A 84 -20.53 -13.12 1.17
C ASP A 84 -18.99 -13.15 1.16
N ILE A 85 -18.39 -11.96 1.26
CA ILE A 85 -16.94 -11.80 1.18
C ILE A 85 -16.21 -12.38 2.40
N ARG A 86 -16.89 -12.57 3.54
CA ARG A 86 -16.24 -13.08 4.77
C ARG A 86 -15.72 -14.51 4.58
N PHE A 87 -16.46 -15.31 3.81
CA PHE A 87 -16.14 -16.72 3.59
C PHE A 87 -15.58 -16.98 2.20
N LYS A 88 -16.00 -16.22 1.19
CA LYS A 88 -15.72 -16.55 -0.21
C LYS A 88 -14.67 -15.65 -0.88
N LEU A 89 -14.14 -14.63 -0.20
CA LEU A 89 -13.13 -13.74 -0.77
C LEU A 89 -11.95 -14.50 -1.41
N LYS A 90 -11.41 -15.50 -0.71
CA LYS A 90 -10.30 -16.32 -1.20
C LYS A 90 -10.70 -17.14 -2.43
N ASP A 91 -11.89 -17.72 -2.42
CA ASP A 91 -12.40 -18.49 -3.56
C ASP A 91 -12.58 -17.60 -4.80
N LEU A 92 -13.06 -16.37 -4.62
CA LEU A 92 -13.18 -15.38 -5.68
C LEU A 92 -11.82 -14.95 -6.23
N ALA A 93 -10.87 -14.63 -5.35
CA ALA A 93 -9.50 -14.28 -5.72
C ALA A 93 -8.86 -15.40 -6.56
N ASN A 94 -8.97 -16.65 -6.09
CA ASN A 94 -8.49 -17.84 -6.80
C ASN A 94 -9.18 -18.04 -8.16
N TYR A 95 -10.51 -17.96 -8.20
CA TYR A 95 -11.29 -18.11 -9.43
C TYR A 95 -10.90 -17.07 -10.49
N LEU A 96 -10.71 -15.81 -10.07
CA LEU A 96 -10.34 -14.71 -10.95
C LEU A 96 -8.83 -14.62 -11.23
N LYS A 97 -8.03 -15.47 -10.60
CA LYS A 97 -6.56 -15.46 -10.66
C LYS A 97 -6.02 -14.08 -10.32
N ILE A 98 -6.47 -13.53 -9.20
CA ILE A 98 -6.07 -12.24 -8.65
C ILE A 98 -5.52 -12.51 -7.25
N PRO A 99 -4.33 -11.99 -6.88
CA PRO A 99 -3.80 -12.15 -5.54
C PRO A 99 -4.75 -11.63 -4.46
N ASP A 100 -4.89 -12.35 -3.34
CA ASP A 100 -5.83 -12.03 -2.26
C ASP A 100 -5.75 -10.57 -1.80
N ILE A 101 -4.53 -10.05 -1.59
CA ILE A 101 -4.33 -8.66 -1.10
C ILE A 101 -4.79 -7.61 -2.13
N LEU A 102 -4.69 -7.94 -3.43
CA LEU A 102 -5.15 -7.08 -4.52
C LEU A 102 -6.66 -7.17 -4.67
N MET A 103 -7.25 -8.37 -4.52
CA MET A 103 -8.70 -8.55 -4.54
C MET A 103 -9.39 -7.67 -3.49
N VAL A 104 -8.84 -7.60 -2.27
CA VAL A 104 -9.36 -6.70 -1.22
C VAL A 104 -9.37 -5.24 -1.70
N LYS A 105 -8.26 -4.75 -2.28
CA LYS A 105 -8.19 -3.38 -2.80
C LYS A 105 -9.17 -3.15 -3.94
N MET A 106 -9.31 -4.10 -4.87
CA MET A 106 -10.25 -3.99 -5.98
C MET A 106 -11.72 -3.92 -5.51
N ILE A 107 -12.09 -4.68 -4.47
CA ILE A 107 -13.42 -4.60 -3.85
C ILE A 107 -13.64 -3.20 -3.24
N GLN A 108 -12.67 -2.69 -2.49
CA GLN A 108 -12.75 -1.35 -1.88
C GLN A 108 -12.87 -0.24 -2.94
N ILE A 109 -12.11 -0.34 -4.03
CA ILE A 109 -12.20 0.57 -5.18
C ILE A 109 -13.61 0.52 -5.79
N PHE A 110 -14.17 -0.67 -5.97
CA PHE A 110 -15.52 -0.81 -6.53
C PHE A 110 -16.61 -0.27 -5.60
N GLU A 111 -16.43 -0.38 -4.30
CA GLU A 111 -17.31 0.21 -3.30
C GLU A 111 -17.23 1.74 -3.32
N GLU A 112 -16.02 2.32 -3.32
CA GLU A 112 -15.80 3.77 -3.44
C GLU A 112 -16.42 4.35 -4.73
N LEU A 113 -16.35 3.58 -5.82
CA LEU A 113 -16.94 3.97 -7.11
C LEU A 113 -18.44 3.65 -7.23
N ASN A 114 -19.07 3.13 -6.17
CA ASN A 114 -20.47 2.72 -6.11
C ASN A 114 -20.88 1.60 -7.09
N PHE A 115 -19.93 0.82 -7.60
CA PHE A 115 -20.22 -0.38 -8.41
C PHE A 115 -20.76 -1.53 -7.56
N VAL A 116 -20.36 -1.59 -6.30
CA VAL A 116 -20.86 -2.53 -5.30
C VAL A 116 -21.20 -1.78 -4.01
N THR A 117 -21.97 -2.45 -3.16
CA THR A 117 -22.21 -2.05 -1.77
C THR A 117 -21.87 -3.22 -0.87
N ILE A 118 -21.33 -2.96 0.32
CA ILE A 118 -21.04 -4.01 1.30
C ILE A 118 -21.87 -3.74 2.55
N ASP A 119 -22.79 -4.65 2.87
CA ASP A 119 -23.57 -4.62 4.10
C ASP A 119 -23.36 -5.90 4.89
N ASN A 120 -22.89 -5.76 6.14
CA ASN A 120 -22.59 -6.88 7.05
C ASN A 120 -21.76 -8.02 6.40
N GLY A 121 -20.79 -7.65 5.56
CA GLY A 121 -19.94 -8.61 4.85
C GLY A 121 -20.59 -9.31 3.64
N MET A 122 -21.81 -8.91 3.27
CA MET A 122 -22.42 -9.25 1.99
C MET A 122 -22.13 -8.14 0.99
N MET A 123 -21.43 -8.48 -0.09
CA MET A 123 -21.22 -7.58 -1.23
C MET A 123 -22.33 -7.77 -2.25
N SER A 124 -22.97 -6.67 -2.66
CA SER A 124 -24.03 -6.67 -3.68
C SER A 124 -23.73 -5.69 -4.80
N VAL A 125 -23.95 -6.09 -6.05
CA VAL A 125 -23.71 -5.24 -7.23
C VAL A 125 -24.77 -4.15 -7.37
N ASN A 126 -24.33 -2.92 -7.61
CA ASN A 126 -25.22 -1.81 -7.94
C ASN A 126 -25.44 -1.74 -9.46
N LYS A 127 -26.55 -2.32 -9.93
CA LYS A 127 -26.87 -2.35 -11.37
C LYS A 127 -27.21 -0.98 -11.96
N ALA A 128 -27.50 0.01 -11.12
CA ALA A 128 -27.79 1.39 -11.52
C ALA A 128 -26.54 2.29 -11.45
N ALA A 129 -25.37 1.73 -11.13
CA ALA A 129 -24.14 2.51 -11.06
C ALA A 129 -23.82 3.18 -12.39
N GLU A 130 -23.49 4.47 -12.34
CA GLU A 130 -22.97 5.19 -13.49
C GLU A 130 -21.60 4.65 -13.88
N LYS A 131 -21.28 4.71 -15.17
CA LYS A 131 -19.96 4.29 -15.66
C LYS A 131 -18.91 5.30 -15.18
N ARG A 132 -17.94 4.81 -14.42
CA ARG A 132 -16.81 5.60 -13.90
C ARG A 132 -15.47 4.95 -14.24
N ASP A 133 -14.40 5.74 -14.28
CA ASP A 133 -13.05 5.23 -14.45
C ASP A 133 -12.46 4.79 -13.09
N ILE A 134 -11.62 3.75 -13.11
CA ILE A 134 -10.93 3.26 -11.92
C ILE A 134 -9.98 4.32 -11.35
N SER A 135 -9.39 5.15 -12.22
CA SER A 135 -8.53 6.26 -11.81
C SER A 135 -9.24 7.33 -10.99
N GLU A 136 -10.57 7.38 -10.98
CA GLU A 136 -11.34 8.29 -10.12
C GLU A 136 -11.39 7.86 -8.65
N SER A 137 -10.92 6.64 -8.33
CA SER A 137 -10.85 6.12 -6.96
C SER A 137 -9.61 6.65 -6.25
N ASN A 138 -9.78 7.24 -5.06
CA ASN A 138 -8.64 7.66 -4.24
C ASN A 138 -7.87 6.43 -3.76
N ILE A 139 -8.58 5.34 -3.44
CA ILE A 139 -7.96 4.07 -3.01
C ILE A 139 -7.05 3.51 -4.12
N TYR A 140 -7.44 3.67 -5.39
CA TYR A 140 -6.60 3.28 -6.52
C TYR A 140 -5.37 4.18 -6.67
N GLN A 141 -5.53 5.50 -6.54
CA GLN A 141 -4.42 6.45 -6.60
C GLN A 141 -3.42 6.21 -5.46
N GLU A 142 -3.89 6.05 -4.22
CA GLU A 142 -3.07 5.68 -3.06
C GLU A 142 -2.35 4.35 -3.27
N LEU A 143 -3.02 3.34 -3.87
CA LEU A 143 -2.38 2.07 -4.15
C LEU A 143 -1.21 2.21 -5.14
N GLN A 144 -1.32 3.10 -6.13
CA GLN A 144 -0.22 3.40 -7.05
C GLN A 144 0.96 4.03 -6.33
N GLU A 145 0.70 4.98 -5.43
CA GLU A 145 1.75 5.58 -4.58
C GLU A 145 2.41 4.51 -3.69
N ILE A 146 1.60 3.63 -3.09
CA ILE A 146 2.08 2.50 -2.29
C ILE A 146 3.01 1.59 -3.07
N ILE A 147 2.65 1.26 -4.30
CA ILE A 147 3.49 0.45 -5.17
C ILE A 147 4.79 1.16 -5.48
N ALA A 148 4.75 2.45 -5.82
CA ALA A 148 5.93 3.21 -6.20
C ALA A 148 6.98 3.26 -5.09
N PHE A 149 6.58 3.54 -3.84
CA PHE A 149 7.55 3.51 -2.75
C PHE A 149 7.94 2.06 -2.38
N GLN A 150 7.04 1.07 -2.46
CA GLN A 150 7.43 -0.31 -2.21
C GLN A 150 8.48 -0.80 -3.22
N GLU A 151 8.38 -0.39 -4.48
CA GLU A 151 9.40 -0.66 -5.50
C GLU A 151 10.74 -0.03 -5.10
N LEU A 152 10.75 1.24 -4.67
CA LEU A 152 11.95 1.90 -4.14
C LEU A 152 12.57 1.11 -2.98
N PHE A 153 11.79 0.81 -1.94
CA PHE A 153 12.31 0.14 -0.74
C PHE A 153 12.66 -1.34 -0.95
N ALA A 154 12.02 -2.03 -1.91
CA ALA A 154 12.24 -3.46 -2.15
C ALA A 154 13.30 -3.74 -3.22
N LEU A 155 13.41 -2.90 -4.25
CA LEU A 155 14.15 -3.20 -5.48
C LEU A 155 15.35 -2.28 -5.70
N SER A 156 15.33 -1.06 -5.17
CA SER A 156 16.43 -0.11 -5.41
C SER A 156 17.66 -0.39 -4.55
N PRO A 157 18.87 -0.10 -5.06
CA PRO A 157 20.07 -0.04 -4.25
C PRO A 157 19.88 0.91 -3.05
N VAL A 158 20.45 0.56 -1.90
CA VAL A 158 20.36 1.36 -0.66
C VAL A 158 20.75 2.82 -0.87
N LYS A 159 21.77 3.08 -1.70
CA LYS A 159 22.22 4.44 -2.04
C LYS A 159 21.11 5.27 -2.72
N GLU A 160 20.29 4.66 -3.56
CA GLU A 160 19.19 5.32 -4.24
C GLU A 160 18.04 5.61 -3.28
N ILE A 161 17.71 4.66 -2.41
CA ILE A 161 16.71 4.85 -1.35
C ILE A 161 17.10 6.05 -0.48
N TYR A 162 18.34 6.07 0.01
CA TYR A 162 18.85 7.18 0.82
C TYR A 162 18.82 8.52 0.07
N LYS A 163 19.28 8.53 -1.19
CA LYS A 163 19.25 9.73 -2.03
C LYS A 163 17.82 10.26 -2.19
N LYS A 164 16.86 9.37 -2.48
CA LYS A 164 15.46 9.73 -2.69
C LYS A 164 14.83 10.32 -1.43
N LEU A 165 15.07 9.69 -0.28
CA LEU A 165 14.63 10.21 1.02
C LEU A 165 15.25 11.57 1.32
N LYS A 166 16.51 11.81 0.93
CA LYS A 166 17.17 13.11 1.08
C LYS A 166 16.66 14.21 0.12
N GLU A 167 16.05 13.84 -1.00
CA GLU A 167 15.57 14.77 -2.03
C GLU A 167 14.10 15.19 -1.82
N GLU A 168 13.28 14.36 -1.15
CA GLU A 168 11.82 14.57 -1.06
C GLU A 168 11.38 15.80 -0.22
N ASP A 169 12.21 16.35 0.69
CA ASP A 169 11.89 17.62 1.37
C ASP A 169 12.06 18.86 0.50
N ALA A 170 12.71 18.79 -0.66
CA ALA A 170 12.99 19.99 -1.47
C ALA A 170 11.73 20.64 -2.08
N HIS A 171 10.54 20.04 -1.89
CA HIS A 171 9.26 20.52 -2.42
C HIS A 171 8.15 20.69 -1.36
N ALA A 172 8.46 20.58 -0.07
CA ALA A 172 7.56 20.99 1.00
C ALA A 172 7.83 22.47 1.38
N THR A 173 7.40 23.41 0.53
CA THR A 173 7.30 24.84 0.89
C THR A 173 6.14 25.49 0.16
#